data_AF-G6C0J9-F1
#
_entry.id   AF-G6C0J9-F1
#
_cell.length_a   1.000
_cell.length_b   1.000
_cell.length_c   1.000
_cell.angle_alpha   90.00
_cell.angle_beta   90.00
_cell.angle_gamma   90.00
#
_symmetry.space_group_name_H-M   'P 1'
#
loop_
_entity.id
_entity.type
_entity.pdbx_description
1 polymer ?
#
loop_
_entity_poly.entity_id
_entity_poly.type
_entity_poly.pdbx_seq_one_letter_code
_entity_poly.pdbx_strand_id
1 'polypeptide(L)' 'MSNGKIYVVGIGPGNMEDISIRAYNVLKNIDVIAGYTTYVDLVKV' A
#
# COMPACT_ATOMS: atom_id res chain seq x y z
N MET A 1 -15.22 18.52 -9.84
CA MET A 1 -14.34 17.32 -9.96
C MET A 1 -13.66 17.13 -8.61
N SER A 2 -13.77 15.95 -8.00
CA SER A 2 -12.97 15.63 -6.81
C SER A 2 -11.56 15.25 -7.28
N ASN A 3 -10.53 15.91 -6.76
CA ASN A 3 -9.15 15.51 -7.04
C ASN A 3 -8.88 14.16 -6.37
N GLY A 4 -8.40 13.19 -7.14
CA GLY A 4 -7.87 11.94 -6.60
C GLY A 4 -6.66 12.19 -5.71
N LYS A 5 -6.36 11.26 -4.81
CA LYS A 5 -5.17 11.31 -3.95
C LYS A 5 -4.19 10.21 -4.36
N ILE A 6 -2.92 10.58 -4.43
CA ILE A 6 -1.81 9.64 -4.65
C ILE A 6 -1.02 9.54 -3.34
N TYR A 7 -0.75 8.32 -2.90
CA TYR A 7 0.08 8.03 -1.75
C TYR A 7 1.32 7.26 -2.20
N VAL A 8 2.49 7.69 -1.72
CA VAL A 8 3.71 6.87 -1.76
C VAL A 8 3.83 6.19 -0.40
N VAL A 9 3.77 4.85 -0.40
CA VAL A 9 3.68 4.05 0.82
C VAL A 9 4.90 3.13 0.90
N GLY A 10 5.64 3.22 2.01
CA GLY A 10 6.65 2.22 2.36
C GLY A 10 6.00 1.02 3.03
N ILE A 11 6.30 -0.19 2.56
CA ILE A 11 5.70 -1.45 3.03
C ILE A 11 6.60 -2.21 4.03
N GLY A 12 7.75 -1.63 4.39
CA GLY A 12 8.75 -2.29 5.21
C GLY A 12 9.55 -3.36 4.43
N PRO A 13 10.21 -4.30 5.13
CA PRO A 13 11.03 -5.35 4.52
C PRO A 13 10.21 -6.47 3.84
N GLY A 14 8.88 -6.48 4.00
CA GLY A 14 7.98 -7.42 3.31
C GLY A 14 7.14 -8.32 4.22
N ASN A 15 7.38 -8.32 5.54
CA ASN A 15 6.50 -8.98 6.50
C ASN A 15 5.40 -8.01 6.96
N MET A 16 4.17 -8.51 7.12
CA MET A 16 3.04 -7.68 7.56
C MET A 16 3.16 -7.22 9.00
N GLU A 17 3.96 -7.88 9.84
CA GLU A 17 4.23 -7.41 11.20
C GLU A 17 5.08 -6.13 11.23
N ASP A 18 5.86 -5.89 10.18
CA ASP A 18 6.75 -4.72 10.08
C ASP A 18 6.07 -3.51 9.43
N ILE A 19 4.82 -3.65 8.98
CA ILE A 19 4.09 -2.55 8.34
C ILE A 19 3.51 -1.60 9.40
N SER A 20 3.62 -0.29 9.15
CA SER A 20 2.92 0.67 10.01
C SER A 20 1.40 0.56 9.84
N ILE A 21 0.66 0.82 10.93
CA ILE A 21 -0.82 0.88 10.92
C ILE A 21 -1.33 1.86 9.84
N ARG A 22 -0.62 2.98 9.62
CA ARG A 22 -0.97 3.96 8.58
C ARG A 22 -0.85 3.38 7.18
N ALA A 23 0.25 2.69 6.88
CA ALA A 23 0.46 2.07 5.58
C ALA A 23 -0.57 0.97 5.32
N TYR A 24 -0.84 0.12 6.31
CA TYR A 24 -1.90 -0.89 6.24
C TYR A 24 -3.27 -0.26 5.92
N ASN A 25 -3.64 0.80 6.64
CA ASN A 25 -4.93 1.47 6.41
C ASN A 25 -5.04 2.12 5.03
N VAL A 26 -3.95 2.65 4.48
CA VAL A 26 -3.95 3.18 3.10
C VAL A 26 -4.16 2.05 2.11
N LEU A 27 -3.39 0.97 2.21
CA LEU A 27 -3.49 -0.18 1.30
C LEU A 27 -4.88 -0.84 1.35
N LYS A 28 -5.50 -0.89 2.52
CA LYS A 28 -6.84 -1.46 2.71
C LYS A 28 -7.97 -0.63 2.08
N ASN A 29 -7.79 0.68 1.90
CA ASN A 29 -8.87 1.60 1.52
C ASN A 29 -8.61 2.31 0.17
N ILE A 30 -7.54 1.98 -0.55
CA ILE A 30 -7.22 2.59 -1.85
C ILE A 30 -7.93 1.82 -2.98
N ASP A 31 -8.34 2.54 -4.02
CA ASP A 31 -9.01 1.93 -5.16
C ASP A 31 -8.03 1.17 -6.08
N VAL A 32 -6.79 1.63 -6.17
CA VAL A 32 -5.77 1.10 -7.08
C VAL A 32 -4.40 1.08 -6.41
N ILE A 33 -3.69 -0.04 -6.54
CA ILE A 33 -2.27 -0.18 -6.17
C ILE A 33 -1.45 -0.32 -7.45
N ALA A 34 -0.40 0.50 -7.59
CA ALA A 34 0.54 0.44 -8.70
C ALA A 34 1.97 0.32 -8.16
N GLY A 35 2.75 -0.62 -8.68
CA GLY A 35 4.11 -0.87 -8.25
C GLY A 35 4.77 -2.03 -8.99
N TYR A 36 6.02 -2.32 -8.62
CA TYR A 36 6.72 -3.50 -9.12
C TYR A 36 6.03 -4.78 -8.63
N THR A 37 5.86 -5.76 -9.52
CA THR A 37 5.07 -6.98 -9.27
C THR A 37 5.40 -7.62 -7.92
N THR A 38 6.70 -7.76 -7.62
CA THR A 38 7.16 -8.34 -6.34
C THR A 38 6.60 -7.61 -5.12
N TYR A 39 6.57 -6.28 -5.11
CA TYR A 39 6.07 -5.51 -3.97
C TYR A 39 4.55 -5.50 -3.89
N VAL A 40 3.88 -5.49 -5.04
CA VAL A 40 2.42 -5.59 -5.09
C VAL A 40 1.99 -6.93 -4.50
N ASP A 41 2.68 -8.02 -4.83
CA ASP A 41 2.37 -9.36 -4.32
C ASP A 41 2.52 -9.46 -2.79
N LEU A 42 3.47 -8.73 -2.20
CA LEU A 42 3.67 -8.70 -0.74
C LEU A 42 2.52 -8.02 0.03
N VAL A 43 1.75 -7.14 -0.63
CA VAL A 43 0.69 -6.35 0.00
C VAL A 43 -0.71 -6.67 -0.52
N LYS A 44 -0.84 -7.74 -1.32
CA LYS A 44 -2.16 -8.26 -1.70
C LYS A 44 -2.88 -8.75 -0.45
N VAL A 45 -3.91 -8.00 -0.05
CA VAL A 45 -4.90 -8.38 0.96
C VAL A 45 -6.10 -9.06 0.31
#